data_AF-A0A4Q6AIH7-F1
#
_entry.id   AF-A0A4Q6AIH7-F1
#
_cell.length_a   1.000
_cell.length_b   1.000
_cell.length_c   1.000
_cell.angle_alpha   90.00
_cell.angle_beta   90.00
_cell.angle_gamma   90.00
#
_symmetry.space_group_name_H-M   'P 1'
#
loop_
_entity.id
_entity.type
_entity.pdbx_description
1 polymer ?
#
loop_
_entity_poly.entity_id
_entity_poly.type
_entity_poly.pdbx_seq_one_letter_code
_entity_poly.pdbx_strand_id
1 'polypeptide(L)'
;MFKKLIAFFLLWGFWGFAMGAWLLLGPLRRIINYARAQAWTEKQENMAVYASMLGLVLVTAALAFFSVRYFSRSIYNPTHKYLLWIIPVLGTSIALYLFMNPNLINADSSKENQVSTQFTIGPYPEAKKLRELKAEGYTGVITLLHPAVVPFEPKLLGEEKANLKTAGLEMISIPLLPWVSDNIASIDSLRRFVKAAKGKYYVHCYLGKDRVNVARRIIMQESSGAIAGETASARSLDNTASFERGQVYKLDDKVYFTPLPTNEEYLGYVVAGGFRNIVALTDYDDADAAQTRKDEERMLSTYKIPVHSFNVNASASDNRIRQIIDSVKKMERPLLIHSFRSDLPEAKKFRELYR
;
A
#
# COMPACT_ATOMS: atom_id res chain seq x y z
N MET A 1 -5.87 -17.23 40.09
CA MET A 1 -5.88 -15.94 39.33
C MET A 1 -5.12 -16.07 38.01
N PHE A 2 -3.86 -16.51 38.05
CA PHE A 2 -2.98 -16.66 36.89
C PHE A 2 -3.56 -17.47 35.71
N LYS A 3 -4.15 -18.66 35.97
CA LYS A 3 -4.78 -19.50 34.92
C LYS A 3 -5.91 -18.78 34.16
N LYS A 4 -6.68 -17.93 34.84
CA LYS A 4 -7.79 -17.17 34.22
C LYS A 4 -7.26 -16.04 33.35
N LEU A 5 -6.17 -15.41 33.77
CA LEU A 5 -5.52 -14.35 33.02
C LEU A 5 -4.91 -14.89 31.72
N ILE A 6 -4.22 -16.03 31.77
CA ILE A 6 -3.69 -16.71 30.57
C ILE A 6 -4.83 -17.08 29.61
N ALA A 7 -5.90 -17.69 30.14
CA ALA A 7 -7.05 -18.06 29.32
C ALA A 7 -7.69 -16.84 28.66
N PHE A 8 -7.76 -15.71 29.36
CA PHE A 8 -8.27 -14.46 28.81
C PHE A 8 -7.44 -13.99 27.63
N PHE A 9 -6.11 -13.87 27.78
CA PHE A 9 -5.25 -13.39 26.69
C PHE A 9 -5.24 -14.35 25.49
N LEU A 10 -5.26 -15.66 25.71
CA LEU A 10 -5.34 -16.64 24.63
C LEU A 10 -6.65 -16.52 23.85
N LEU A 11 -7.79 -16.51 24.56
CA LEU A 11 -9.10 -16.34 23.92
C LEU A 11 -9.24 -14.98 23.25
N TRP A 12 -8.68 -13.93 23.84
CA TRP A 12 -8.68 -12.61 23.25
C TRP A 12 -7.85 -12.57 21.97
N GLY A 13 -6.70 -13.26 21.93
CA GLY A 13 -5.91 -13.44 20.72
C GLY A 13 -6.68 -14.17 19.61
N PHE A 14 -7.33 -15.29 19.92
CA PHE A 14 -8.11 -16.04 18.93
C PHE A 14 -9.35 -15.28 18.44
N TRP A 15 -10.13 -14.67 19.34
CA TRP A 15 -11.26 -13.82 18.95
C TRP A 15 -10.79 -12.59 18.16
N GLY A 16 -9.72 -11.95 18.62
CA GLY A 16 -9.08 -10.81 17.98
C GLY A 16 -8.66 -11.12 16.55
N PHE A 17 -7.96 -12.24 16.34
CA PHE A 17 -7.52 -12.65 15.02
C PHE A 17 -8.70 -13.02 14.11
N ALA A 18 -9.62 -13.89 14.58
CA ALA A 18 -10.74 -14.35 13.78
C ALA A 18 -11.68 -13.19 13.36
N MET A 19 -12.07 -12.34 14.31
CA MET A 19 -12.93 -11.19 14.04
C MET A 19 -12.19 -10.09 13.29
N GLY A 20 -10.89 -9.90 13.54
CA GLY A 20 -10.06 -8.97 12.79
C GLY A 20 -9.95 -9.35 11.32
N ALA A 21 -9.72 -10.63 11.02
CA ALA A 21 -9.72 -11.14 9.66
C ALA A 21 -11.08 -10.91 8.98
N TRP A 22 -12.19 -11.22 9.67
CA TRP A 22 -13.53 -10.98 9.14
C TRP A 22 -13.79 -9.48 8.87
N LEU A 23 -13.41 -8.60 9.82
CA LEU A 23 -13.53 -7.16 9.69
C LEU A 23 -12.77 -6.65 8.46
N LEU A 24 -11.53 -7.08 8.28
CA LEU A 24 -10.66 -6.68 7.17
C LEU A 24 -11.22 -7.12 5.82
N LEU A 25 -11.69 -8.37 5.71
CA LEU A 25 -12.12 -8.95 4.45
C LEU A 25 -13.47 -8.41 3.95
N GLY A 26 -14.37 -8.02 4.86
CA GLY A 26 -15.74 -7.62 4.49
C GLY A 26 -16.14 -6.22 4.95
N PRO A 27 -16.52 -6.05 6.23
CA PRO A 27 -17.13 -4.80 6.69
C PRO A 27 -16.25 -3.58 6.51
N LEU A 28 -14.94 -3.67 6.79
CA LEU A 28 -14.04 -2.52 6.64
C LEU A 28 -13.99 -2.05 5.19
N ARG A 29 -13.93 -2.98 4.24
CA ARG A 29 -13.99 -2.67 2.80
C ARG A 29 -15.30 -1.98 2.43
N ARG A 30 -16.43 -2.43 2.99
CA ARG A 30 -17.73 -1.78 2.77
C ARG A 30 -17.78 -0.37 3.35
N ILE A 31 -17.23 -0.17 4.56
CA ILE A 31 -17.12 1.14 5.20
C ILE A 31 -16.29 2.08 4.34
N ILE A 32 -15.12 1.64 3.87
CA ILE A 32 -14.24 2.43 3.00
C ILE A 32 -14.93 2.76 1.67
N ASN A 33 -15.53 1.76 1.02
CA ASN A 33 -16.23 1.98 -0.25
C ASN A 33 -17.42 2.93 -0.09
N TYR A 34 -18.17 2.81 1.00
CA TYR A 34 -19.28 3.69 1.33
C TYR A 34 -18.80 5.12 1.61
N ALA A 35 -17.74 5.27 2.42
CA ALA A 35 -17.11 6.56 2.71
C ALA A 35 -16.70 7.26 1.41
N ARG A 36 -16.06 6.54 0.50
CA ARG A 36 -15.66 7.06 -0.82
C ARG A 36 -16.84 7.41 -1.71
N ALA A 37 -17.88 6.57 -1.74
CA ALA A 37 -19.10 6.85 -2.51
C ALA A 37 -19.82 8.11 -2.02
N GLN A 38 -19.67 8.43 -0.73
CA GLN A 38 -20.20 9.66 -0.11
C GLN A 38 -19.20 10.81 -0.09
N ALA A 39 -18.08 10.69 -0.82
CA ALA A 39 -17.01 11.68 -0.85
C ALA A 39 -16.56 12.15 0.54
N TRP A 40 -16.52 11.22 1.51
CA TRP A 40 -16.02 11.52 2.85
C TRP A 40 -14.59 12.06 2.79
N THR A 41 -14.30 13.01 3.66
CA THR A 41 -12.93 13.47 3.86
C THR A 41 -12.07 12.33 4.41
N GLU A 42 -10.77 12.31 4.11
CA GLU A 42 -9.86 11.29 4.64
C GLU A 42 -9.89 11.21 6.17
N LYS A 43 -10.04 12.35 6.85
CA LYS A 43 -10.19 12.38 8.31
C LYS A 43 -11.42 11.57 8.77
N GLN A 44 -12.53 11.64 8.05
CA GLN A 44 -13.74 10.86 8.34
C GLN A 44 -13.56 9.38 7.99
N GLU A 45 -12.94 9.05 6.85
CA GLU A 45 -12.59 7.67 6.47
C GLU A 45 -11.69 7.04 7.55
N ASN A 46 -10.59 7.71 7.92
CA ASN A 46 -9.65 7.26 8.95
C ASN A 46 -10.33 7.13 10.32
N MET A 47 -11.18 8.09 10.70
CA MET A 47 -11.91 8.01 11.96
C MET A 47 -12.89 6.83 11.99
N ALA A 48 -13.55 6.50 10.88
CA ALA A 48 -14.41 5.33 10.79
C ALA A 48 -13.62 4.01 10.85
N VAL A 49 -12.44 3.96 10.23
CA VAL A 49 -11.50 2.84 10.35
C VAL A 49 -11.05 2.67 11.80
N TYR A 50 -10.60 3.74 12.47
CA TYR A 50 -10.18 3.70 13.86
C TYR A 50 -11.32 3.34 14.81
N ALA A 51 -12.52 3.88 14.61
CA ALA A 51 -13.70 3.50 15.39
C ALA A 51 -14.03 2.02 15.22
N SER A 52 -13.89 1.48 14.01
CA SER A 52 -14.09 0.05 13.74
C SER A 52 -13.04 -0.82 14.42
N MET A 53 -11.77 -0.41 14.41
CA MET A 53 -10.68 -1.10 15.11
C MET A 53 -10.84 -1.06 16.63
N LEU A 54 -11.19 0.10 17.19
CA LEU A 54 -11.47 0.25 18.62
C LEU A 54 -12.68 -0.61 19.03
N GLY A 55 -13.75 -0.58 18.23
CA GLY A 55 -14.91 -1.44 18.42
C GLY A 55 -14.53 -2.92 18.42
N LEU A 56 -13.69 -3.36 17.48
CA LEU A 56 -13.17 -4.73 17.43
C LEU A 56 -12.40 -5.09 18.71
N VAL A 57 -11.49 -4.23 19.17
CA VAL A 57 -10.72 -4.44 20.40
C VAL A 57 -11.64 -4.61 21.61
N LEU A 58 -12.63 -3.72 21.77
CA LEU A 58 -13.58 -3.77 22.88
C LEU A 58 -14.48 -5.01 22.83
N VAL A 59 -15.02 -5.34 21.65
CA VAL A 59 -15.89 -6.51 21.46
C VAL A 59 -15.13 -7.80 21.72
N THR A 60 -13.93 -7.94 21.16
CA THR A 60 -13.11 -9.16 21.35
C THR A 60 -12.63 -9.31 22.79
N ALA A 61 -12.29 -8.21 23.47
CA ALA A 61 -11.96 -8.22 24.90
C ALA A 61 -13.18 -8.61 25.74
N ALA A 62 -14.37 -8.08 25.44
CA ALA A 62 -15.62 -8.45 26.11
C ALA A 62 -15.94 -9.94 25.91
N LEU A 63 -15.86 -10.44 24.68
CA LEU A 63 -16.08 -11.86 24.37
C LEU A 63 -15.11 -12.77 25.13
N ALA A 64 -13.83 -12.42 25.18
CA ALA A 64 -12.83 -13.15 25.94
C ALA A 64 -13.13 -13.12 27.46
N PHE A 65 -13.48 -11.94 27.99
CA PHE A 65 -13.85 -11.77 29.40
C PHE A 65 -15.05 -12.62 29.79
N PHE A 66 -16.13 -12.55 28.99
CA PHE A 66 -17.33 -13.35 29.23
C PHE A 66 -17.07 -14.84 29.07
N SER A 67 -16.26 -15.26 28.10
CA SER A 67 -15.87 -16.66 27.90
C SER A 67 -15.14 -17.22 29.13
N VAL A 68 -14.14 -16.50 29.67
CA VAL A 68 -13.40 -16.91 30.87
C VAL A 68 -14.29 -16.92 32.11
N ARG A 69 -15.16 -15.90 32.26
CA ARG A 69 -16.09 -15.81 33.39
C ARG A 69 -17.11 -16.94 33.38
N TYR A 70 -17.63 -17.27 32.21
CA TYR A 70 -18.58 -18.36 32.02
C TYR A 70 -17.91 -19.72 32.26
N PHE A 71 -16.72 -19.94 31.72
CA PHE A 71 -15.92 -21.15 31.95
C PHE A 71 -15.64 -21.41 33.43
N SER A 72 -15.43 -20.34 34.21
CA SER A 72 -15.15 -20.42 35.65
C SER A 72 -16.36 -20.79 36.52
N ARG A 73 -17.59 -20.77 35.98
CA ARG A 73 -18.79 -21.14 36.74
C ARG A 73 -19.02 -22.65 36.63
N SER A 74 -19.02 -23.34 37.77
CA SER A 74 -19.12 -24.80 37.87
C SER A 74 -20.49 -25.39 37.48
N ILE A 75 -21.47 -24.53 37.20
CA ILE A 75 -22.90 -24.90 37.05
C ILE A 75 -23.24 -25.35 35.62
N TYR A 76 -22.35 -25.11 34.65
CA TYR A 76 -22.65 -25.36 33.24
C TYR A 76 -22.14 -26.71 32.73
N ASN A 77 -22.94 -27.32 31.85
CA ASN A 77 -22.65 -28.57 31.16
C ASN A 77 -21.25 -28.53 30.50
N PRO A 78 -20.46 -29.61 30.59
CA PRO A 78 -19.08 -29.63 30.06
C PRO A 78 -19.02 -29.33 28.56
N THR A 79 -20.05 -29.70 27.80
CA THR A 79 -20.18 -29.40 26.36
C THR A 79 -20.10 -27.91 26.05
N HIS A 80 -20.73 -27.04 26.85
CA HIS A 80 -20.72 -25.59 26.64
C HIS A 80 -19.34 -24.99 26.88
N LYS A 81 -18.57 -25.58 27.81
CA LYS A 81 -17.21 -25.15 28.12
C LYS A 81 -16.26 -25.41 26.95
N TYR A 82 -16.43 -26.52 26.24
CA TYR A 82 -15.64 -26.83 25.04
C TYR A 82 -15.98 -25.91 23.88
N LEU A 83 -17.27 -25.63 23.65
CA LEU A 83 -17.69 -24.74 22.56
C LEU A 83 -17.06 -23.35 22.62
N LEU A 84 -16.91 -22.78 23.83
CA LEU A 84 -16.27 -21.46 24.01
C LEU A 84 -14.80 -21.41 23.58
N TRP A 85 -14.11 -22.56 23.55
CA TRP A 85 -12.75 -22.67 23.04
C TRP A 85 -12.72 -23.06 21.56
N ILE A 86 -13.59 -23.99 21.16
CA ILE A 86 -13.62 -24.51 19.79
C ILE A 86 -13.99 -23.40 18.80
N ILE A 87 -14.99 -22.57 19.10
CA ILE A 87 -15.45 -21.53 18.17
C ILE A 87 -14.34 -20.54 17.77
N PRO A 88 -13.65 -19.85 18.70
CA PRO A 88 -12.62 -18.89 18.31
C PRO A 88 -11.39 -19.55 17.66
N VAL A 89 -11.03 -20.77 18.07
CA VAL A 89 -9.95 -21.54 17.44
C VAL A 89 -10.31 -21.93 16.01
N LEU A 90 -11.54 -22.40 15.79
CA LEU A 90 -12.05 -22.73 14.46
C LEU A 90 -12.12 -21.47 13.58
N GLY A 91 -12.63 -20.35 14.12
CA GLY A 91 -12.65 -19.07 13.41
C GLY A 91 -11.24 -18.59 13.02
N THR A 92 -10.27 -18.73 13.92
CA THR A 92 -8.86 -18.44 13.62
C THR A 92 -8.31 -19.34 12.53
N SER A 93 -8.62 -20.64 12.60
CA SER A 93 -8.17 -21.63 11.62
C SER A 93 -8.76 -21.35 10.23
N ILE A 94 -10.04 -20.99 10.15
CA ILE A 94 -10.70 -20.57 8.91
C ILE A 94 -10.06 -19.29 8.37
N ALA A 95 -9.81 -18.29 9.21
CA ALA A 95 -9.15 -17.04 8.80
C ALA A 95 -7.75 -17.29 8.25
N LEU A 96 -6.94 -18.12 8.92
CA LEU A 96 -5.64 -18.54 8.43
C LEU A 96 -5.75 -19.28 7.09
N TYR A 97 -6.70 -20.20 6.97
CA TYR A 97 -6.96 -20.90 5.72
C TYR A 97 -7.29 -19.94 4.58
N LEU A 98 -8.14 -18.93 4.82
CA LEU A 98 -8.49 -17.93 3.80
C LEU A 98 -7.25 -17.14 3.34
N PHE A 99 -6.42 -16.66 4.27
CA PHE A 99 -5.18 -15.95 3.91
C PHE A 99 -4.16 -16.87 3.21
N MET A 100 -4.14 -18.16 3.53
CA MET A 100 -3.28 -19.12 2.83
C MET A 100 -3.82 -19.50 1.44
N ASN A 101 -5.05 -19.09 1.08
CA ASN A 101 -5.70 -19.36 -0.20
C ASN A 101 -6.23 -18.05 -0.82
N PRO A 102 -5.34 -17.17 -1.34
CA PRO A 102 -5.70 -15.82 -1.76
C PRO A 102 -6.79 -15.77 -2.84
N ASN A 103 -7.00 -16.85 -3.60
CA ASN A 103 -8.06 -16.95 -4.59
C ASN A 103 -9.46 -16.85 -4.01
N LEU A 104 -9.66 -17.32 -2.77
CA LEU A 104 -10.95 -17.19 -2.07
C LEU A 104 -11.23 -15.74 -1.66
N ILE A 105 -10.18 -14.93 -1.48
CA ILE A 105 -10.28 -13.52 -1.10
C ILE A 105 -10.40 -12.62 -2.35
N ASN A 106 -9.77 -13.00 -3.45
CA ASN A 106 -9.57 -12.19 -4.64
C ASN A 106 -10.44 -12.60 -5.84
N ALA A 107 -11.54 -13.33 -5.63
CA ALA A 107 -12.42 -13.78 -6.72
C ALA A 107 -12.92 -12.62 -7.62
N ASP A 108 -13.07 -11.41 -7.05
CA ASP A 108 -13.48 -10.19 -7.76
C ASP A 108 -12.31 -9.33 -8.28
N SER A 109 -11.05 -9.67 -7.96
CA SER A 109 -9.84 -8.91 -8.35
C SER A 109 -9.37 -9.23 -9.78
N SER A 110 -10.21 -9.87 -10.58
CA SER A 110 -9.90 -10.66 -11.77
C SER A 110 -9.49 -9.89 -13.03
N LYS A 111 -9.21 -8.58 -12.94
CA LYS A 111 -8.76 -7.82 -14.11
C LYS A 111 -7.25 -7.84 -14.23
N GLU A 112 -6.77 -8.73 -15.10
CA GLU A 112 -5.45 -8.62 -15.70
C GLU A 112 -5.35 -7.30 -16.45
N ASN A 113 -4.29 -6.56 -16.16
CA ASN A 113 -4.02 -5.29 -16.81
C ASN A 113 -2.70 -5.40 -17.56
N GLN A 114 -2.78 -5.36 -18.87
CA GLN A 114 -1.60 -5.27 -19.71
C GLN A 114 -0.97 -3.88 -19.52
N VAL A 115 0.30 -3.86 -19.13
CA VAL A 115 1.05 -2.62 -18.86
C VAL A 115 1.89 -2.23 -20.08
N SER A 116 2.43 -3.24 -20.76
CA SER A 116 3.13 -3.08 -22.02
C SER A 116 3.00 -4.36 -22.85
N THR A 117 3.54 -4.35 -24.06
CA THR A 117 3.54 -5.51 -24.95
C THR A 117 4.18 -6.76 -24.32
N GLN A 118 5.09 -6.57 -23.36
CA GLN A 118 5.85 -7.63 -22.70
C GLN A 118 5.36 -7.95 -21.28
N PHE A 119 4.58 -7.08 -20.63
CA PHE A 119 4.27 -7.22 -19.21
C PHE A 119 2.76 -7.09 -18.94
N THR A 120 2.24 -8.08 -18.22
CA THR A 120 0.86 -8.11 -17.72
C THR A 120 0.87 -8.22 -16.21
N ILE A 121 -0.03 -7.48 -15.57
CA ILE A 121 -0.19 -7.47 -14.11
C ILE A 121 -1.51 -8.14 -13.73
N GLY A 122 -1.50 -8.95 -12.68
CA GLY A 122 -2.74 -9.52 -12.13
C GLY A 122 -2.60 -10.13 -10.74
N PRO A 123 -3.62 -10.88 -10.28
CA PRO A 123 -3.62 -11.57 -8.99
C PRO A 123 -2.61 -12.72 -8.95
N TYR A 124 -2.42 -13.30 -7.75
CA TYR A 124 -1.58 -14.49 -7.55
C TYR A 124 -2.01 -15.64 -8.49
N PRO A 125 -1.11 -16.17 -9.35
CA PRO A 125 -1.48 -17.16 -10.33
C PRO A 125 -1.39 -18.58 -9.77
N GLU A 126 -2.52 -19.27 -9.67
CA GLU A 126 -2.55 -20.70 -9.36
C GLU A 126 -2.12 -21.58 -10.55
N ALA A 127 -1.90 -22.88 -10.29
CA ALA A 127 -1.45 -23.86 -11.28
C ALA A 127 -2.29 -23.88 -12.59
N LYS A 128 -3.61 -23.63 -12.52
CA LYS A 128 -4.45 -23.52 -13.71
C LYS A 128 -4.07 -22.29 -14.54
N LYS A 129 -3.99 -21.11 -13.91
CA LYS A 129 -3.62 -19.86 -14.59
C LYS A 129 -2.20 -19.92 -15.14
N LEU A 130 -1.26 -20.56 -14.44
CA LEU A 130 0.10 -20.76 -14.96
C LEU A 130 0.13 -21.58 -16.26
N ARG A 131 -0.75 -22.58 -16.41
CA ARG A 131 -0.88 -23.32 -17.67
C ARG A 131 -1.49 -22.47 -18.78
N GLU A 132 -2.49 -21.65 -18.45
CA GLU A 132 -3.09 -20.69 -19.40
C GLU A 132 -2.03 -19.67 -19.86
N LEU A 133 -1.28 -19.07 -18.94
CA LEU A 133 -0.17 -18.16 -19.26
C LEU A 133 0.87 -18.84 -20.16
N LYS A 134 1.22 -20.10 -19.91
CA LYS A 134 2.14 -20.83 -20.80
C LYS A 134 1.56 -20.99 -22.21
N ALA A 135 0.27 -21.33 -22.33
CA ALA A 135 -0.43 -21.47 -23.60
C ALA A 135 -0.54 -20.12 -24.35
N GLU A 136 -0.67 -19.01 -23.63
CA GLU A 136 -0.68 -17.63 -24.15
C GLU A 136 0.72 -17.12 -24.58
N GLY A 137 1.75 -17.94 -24.37
CA GLY A 137 3.13 -17.66 -24.77
C GLY A 137 3.93 -16.83 -23.76
N TYR A 138 3.55 -16.84 -22.48
CA TYR A 138 4.38 -16.26 -21.42
C TYR A 138 5.66 -17.06 -21.21
N THR A 139 6.75 -16.34 -20.96
CA THR A 139 8.08 -16.88 -20.69
C THR A 139 8.27 -17.15 -19.21
N GLY A 140 7.74 -16.28 -18.35
CA GLY A 140 7.90 -16.41 -16.91
C GLY A 140 6.96 -15.53 -16.09
N VAL A 141 7.04 -15.71 -14.78
CA VAL A 141 6.27 -15.00 -13.78
C VAL A 141 7.21 -14.25 -12.84
N ILE A 142 6.95 -12.96 -12.66
CA ILE A 142 7.65 -12.10 -11.70
C ILE A 142 6.83 -12.05 -10.42
N THR A 143 7.36 -12.67 -9.37
CA THR A 143 6.75 -12.64 -8.04
C THR A 143 7.32 -11.50 -7.22
N LEU A 144 6.43 -10.69 -6.65
CA LEU A 144 6.78 -9.60 -5.72
C LEU A 144 6.61 -10.02 -4.25
N LEU A 145 6.31 -11.30 -4.00
CA LEU A 145 6.20 -11.88 -2.67
C LEU A 145 7.56 -11.88 -1.96
N HIS A 146 7.54 -11.69 -0.65
CA HIS A 146 8.71 -11.54 0.19
C HIS A 146 8.78 -12.65 1.25
N PRO A 147 9.89 -13.38 1.38
CA PRO A 147 10.01 -14.54 2.28
C PRO A 147 9.94 -14.18 3.78
N ALA A 148 10.16 -12.92 4.15
CA ALA A 148 9.99 -12.46 5.53
C ALA A 148 8.52 -12.23 5.96
N VAL A 149 7.54 -12.27 5.03
CA VAL A 149 6.12 -12.04 5.35
C VAL A 149 5.48 -13.35 5.82
N VAL A 150 5.91 -13.80 7.00
CA VAL A 150 5.47 -15.03 7.66
C VAL A 150 4.07 -14.84 8.25
N PRO A 151 3.20 -15.86 8.21
CA PRO A 151 3.40 -17.20 7.63
C PRO A 151 2.93 -17.34 6.18
N PHE A 152 2.41 -16.28 5.56
CA PHE A 152 1.60 -16.40 4.35
C PHE A 152 2.44 -16.54 3.08
N GLU A 153 3.33 -15.59 2.81
CA GLU A 153 4.03 -15.50 1.54
C GLU A 153 5.08 -16.61 1.31
N PRO A 154 5.80 -17.13 2.33
CA PRO A 154 6.75 -18.23 2.14
C PRO A 154 6.12 -19.52 1.61
N LYS A 155 4.94 -19.88 2.10
CA LYS A 155 4.22 -21.06 1.62
C LYS A 155 3.80 -20.89 0.16
N LEU A 156 3.24 -19.72 -0.16
CA LEU A 156 2.83 -19.37 -1.52
C LEU A 156 4.02 -19.38 -2.48
N LEU A 157 5.17 -18.83 -2.08
CA LEU A 157 6.40 -18.89 -2.87
C LEU A 157 6.85 -20.34 -3.17
N GLY A 158 6.72 -21.24 -2.19
CA GLY A 158 7.02 -22.67 -2.36
C GLY A 158 6.09 -23.34 -3.38
N GLU A 159 4.79 -23.08 -3.26
CA GLU A 159 3.76 -23.60 -4.17
C GLU A 159 3.92 -23.03 -5.59
N GLU A 160 4.14 -21.72 -5.71
CA GLU A 160 4.39 -21.02 -6.96
C GLU A 160 5.60 -21.62 -7.68
N LYS A 161 6.72 -21.82 -6.97
CA LYS A 161 7.93 -22.43 -7.54
C LYS A 161 7.67 -23.83 -8.11
N ALA A 162 6.92 -24.66 -7.38
CA ALA A 162 6.58 -26.01 -7.84
C ALA A 162 5.66 -25.99 -9.07
N ASN A 163 4.66 -25.11 -9.07
CA ASN A 163 3.69 -24.99 -10.16
C ASN A 163 4.32 -24.40 -11.43
N LEU A 164 5.21 -23.41 -11.30
CA LEU A 164 5.94 -22.83 -12.44
C LEU A 164 6.85 -23.84 -13.11
N LYS A 165 7.58 -24.63 -12.31
CA LYS A 165 8.40 -25.73 -12.82
C LYS A 165 7.56 -26.73 -13.63
N THR A 166 6.37 -27.06 -13.13
CA THR A 166 5.43 -27.97 -13.80
C THR A 166 4.85 -27.37 -15.08
N ALA A 167 4.56 -26.07 -15.08
CA ALA A 167 4.04 -25.35 -16.26
C ALA A 167 5.13 -25.02 -17.29
N GLY A 168 6.41 -25.23 -16.98
CA GLY A 168 7.52 -24.85 -17.86
C GLY A 168 7.66 -23.33 -18.02
N LEU A 169 7.40 -22.58 -16.95
CA LEU A 169 7.57 -21.13 -16.85
C LEU A 169 8.74 -20.81 -15.91
N GLU A 170 9.47 -19.74 -16.22
CA GLU A 170 10.53 -19.23 -15.35
C GLU A 170 9.93 -18.49 -14.14
N MET A 171 10.51 -18.70 -12.96
CA MET A 171 10.21 -17.92 -11.76
C MET A 171 11.25 -16.82 -11.59
N ILE A 172 10.81 -15.57 -11.64
CA ILE A 172 11.64 -14.40 -11.42
C ILE A 172 11.25 -13.79 -10.07
N SER A 173 12.09 -14.00 -9.05
CA SER A 173 11.82 -13.53 -7.69
C SER A 173 12.39 -12.14 -7.48
N ILE A 174 11.51 -11.14 -7.31
CA ILE A 174 11.88 -9.75 -7.01
C ILE A 174 11.10 -9.31 -5.78
N PRO A 175 11.50 -9.76 -4.58
CA PRO A 175 10.69 -9.61 -3.39
C PRO A 175 10.57 -8.13 -3.02
N LEU A 176 9.34 -7.66 -2.81
CA LEU A 176 9.07 -6.30 -2.34
C LEU A 176 8.36 -6.38 -0.99
N LEU A 177 8.87 -5.64 -0.01
CA LEU A 177 8.18 -5.44 1.26
C LEU A 177 7.01 -4.46 1.07
N PRO A 178 5.81 -4.77 1.59
CA PRO A 178 4.72 -3.82 1.58
C PRO A 178 5.05 -2.64 2.51
N TRP A 179 4.92 -1.40 2.02
CA TRP A 179 5.00 -0.17 2.83
C TRP A 179 6.36 0.12 3.49
N VAL A 180 7.47 -0.46 3.01
CA VAL A 180 8.81 -0.19 3.57
C VAL A 180 9.70 0.46 2.50
N SER A 181 10.47 1.48 2.88
CA SER A 181 11.41 2.19 1.98
C SER A 181 12.62 1.36 1.54
N ASP A 182 12.92 0.27 2.23
CA ASP A 182 14.06 -0.60 1.94
C ASP A 182 13.78 -1.60 0.81
N ASN A 183 13.33 -1.06 -0.34
CA ASN A 183 13.04 -1.83 -1.55
C ASN A 183 14.01 -1.49 -2.71
N ILE A 184 15.03 -0.67 -2.46
CA ILE A 184 15.93 -0.11 -3.49
C ILE A 184 16.57 -1.22 -4.33
N ALA A 185 17.15 -2.24 -3.68
CA ALA A 185 17.80 -3.35 -4.38
C ALA A 185 16.83 -4.15 -5.27
N SER A 186 15.60 -4.37 -4.81
CA SER A 186 14.55 -5.04 -5.57
C SER A 186 14.07 -4.20 -6.74
N ILE A 187 13.95 -2.89 -6.57
CA ILE A 187 13.59 -1.95 -7.63
C ILE A 187 14.65 -1.91 -8.73
N ASP A 188 15.93 -1.84 -8.36
CA ASP A 188 17.02 -1.87 -9.35
C ASP A 188 17.11 -3.20 -10.08
N SER A 189 16.83 -4.30 -9.38
CA SER A 189 16.73 -5.63 -9.99
C SER A 189 15.56 -5.70 -10.97
N LEU A 190 14.40 -5.14 -10.63
CA LEU A 190 13.26 -5.03 -11.55
C LEU A 190 13.62 -4.20 -12.79
N ARG A 191 14.28 -3.07 -12.63
CA ARG A 191 14.71 -2.25 -13.78
C ARG A 191 15.63 -2.99 -14.73
N ARG A 192 16.68 -3.61 -14.18
CA ARG A 192 17.65 -4.37 -14.98
C ARG A 192 16.95 -5.51 -15.71
N PHE A 193 16.02 -6.18 -15.03
CA PHE A 193 15.20 -7.21 -15.64
C PHE A 193 14.34 -6.67 -16.79
N VAL A 194 13.56 -5.61 -16.55
CA VAL A 194 12.66 -5.03 -17.58
C VAL A 194 13.42 -4.61 -18.83
N LYS A 195 14.61 -4.02 -18.69
CA LYS A 195 15.45 -3.62 -19.84
C LYS A 195 16.00 -4.80 -20.63
N ALA A 196 16.32 -5.90 -19.96
CA ALA A 196 16.93 -7.08 -20.57
C ALA A 196 15.89 -8.13 -21.02
N ALA A 197 14.63 -7.96 -20.61
CA ALA A 197 13.56 -8.93 -20.77
C ALA A 197 13.29 -9.25 -22.26
N LYS A 198 13.28 -10.54 -22.57
CA LYS A 198 12.97 -11.07 -23.91
C LYS A 198 11.82 -12.08 -23.80
N GLY A 199 10.59 -11.58 -23.87
CA GLY A 199 9.39 -12.42 -23.81
C GLY A 199 8.21 -11.71 -23.19
N LYS A 200 7.17 -12.49 -22.87
CA LYS A 200 5.99 -12.03 -22.12
C LYS A 200 6.11 -12.48 -20.66
N TYR A 201 5.87 -11.56 -19.73
CA TYR A 201 6.01 -11.79 -18.30
C TYR A 201 4.75 -11.37 -17.56
N TYR A 202 4.34 -12.21 -16.62
CA TYR A 202 3.20 -11.93 -15.74
C TYR A 202 3.72 -11.48 -14.38
N VAL A 203 3.22 -10.37 -13.84
CA VAL A 203 3.69 -9.76 -12.61
C VAL A 203 2.56 -9.77 -11.59
N HIS A 204 2.83 -10.26 -10.39
CA HIS A 204 1.83 -10.29 -9.31
C HIS A 204 2.44 -9.99 -7.94
N CYS A 205 1.56 -9.66 -7.01
CA CYS A 205 1.85 -9.71 -5.57
C CYS A 205 0.66 -10.36 -4.86
N TYR A 206 0.77 -10.54 -3.54
CA TYR A 206 -0.24 -11.26 -2.75
C TYR A 206 -1.70 -10.82 -3.00
N LEU A 207 -1.98 -9.51 -2.91
CA LEU A 207 -3.33 -8.96 -3.15
C LEU A 207 -3.45 -8.09 -4.42
N GLY A 208 -2.39 -7.99 -5.23
CA GLY A 208 -2.43 -7.27 -6.51
C GLY A 208 -2.60 -5.74 -6.43
N LYS A 209 -2.30 -5.09 -5.30
CA LYS A 209 -2.54 -3.64 -5.12
C LYS A 209 -1.24 -2.82 -5.09
N ASP A 210 -0.63 -2.66 -3.92
CA ASP A 210 0.35 -1.58 -3.71
C ASP A 210 1.70 -1.87 -4.36
N ARG A 211 2.29 -3.03 -4.08
CA ARG A 211 3.56 -3.48 -4.69
C ARG A 211 3.48 -3.58 -6.21
N VAL A 212 2.31 -3.97 -6.70
CA VAL A 212 2.04 -4.11 -8.13
C VAL A 212 1.97 -2.75 -8.83
N ASN A 213 1.44 -1.71 -8.18
CA ASN A 213 1.46 -0.35 -8.74
C ASN A 213 2.87 0.22 -8.82
N VAL A 214 3.73 -0.06 -7.83
CA VAL A 214 5.16 0.30 -7.88
C VAL A 214 5.85 -0.39 -9.06
N ALA A 215 5.65 -1.71 -9.20
CA ALA A 215 6.20 -2.47 -10.32
C ALA A 215 5.67 -1.98 -11.67
N ARG A 216 4.37 -1.69 -11.79
CA ARG A 216 3.73 -1.12 -12.99
C ARG A 216 4.47 0.13 -13.44
N ARG A 217 4.70 1.07 -12.52
CA ARG A 217 5.37 2.33 -12.85
C ARG A 217 6.79 2.11 -13.36
N ILE A 218 7.55 1.25 -12.69
CA ILE A 218 8.92 0.92 -13.12
C ILE A 218 8.89 0.31 -14.52
N ILE A 219 7.97 -0.63 -14.78
CA ILE A 219 7.81 -1.25 -16.09
C ILE A 219 7.49 -0.19 -17.16
N MET A 220 6.49 0.67 -16.92
CA MET A 220 6.11 1.73 -17.86
C MET A 220 7.26 2.70 -18.15
N GLN A 221 8.07 3.05 -17.14
CA GLN A 221 9.21 3.95 -17.30
C GLN A 221 10.36 3.34 -18.12
N GLU A 222 10.60 2.03 -17.99
CA GLU A 222 11.73 1.38 -18.67
C GLU A 222 11.33 0.76 -20.02
N SER A 223 10.05 0.45 -20.24
CA SER A 223 9.58 -0.13 -21.51
C SER A 223 9.29 0.96 -22.55
N SER A 224 9.91 0.86 -23.73
CA SER A 224 9.79 1.83 -24.85
C SER A 224 8.42 1.81 -25.58
N GLY A 225 7.39 1.23 -24.96
CA GLY A 225 6.07 0.99 -25.56
C GLY A 225 4.99 0.81 -24.49
N ALA A 226 4.96 1.71 -23.50
CA ALA A 226 3.91 1.73 -22.49
C ALA A 226 2.54 1.84 -23.17
N ILE A 227 1.67 0.86 -22.95
CA ILE A 227 0.30 0.92 -23.42
C ILE A 227 -0.45 1.72 -22.35
N ALA A 228 -1.09 2.82 -22.74
CA ALA A 228 -1.93 3.60 -21.84
C ALA A 228 -3.21 2.80 -21.51
N GLY A 229 -3.08 1.84 -20.59
CA GLY A 229 -4.17 1.06 -20.02
C GLY A 229 -4.55 1.57 -18.64
N GLU A 230 -5.85 1.48 -18.30
CA GLU A 230 -6.48 1.97 -17.08
C GLU A 230 -5.55 1.91 -15.84
N THR A 231 -5.39 3.08 -15.22
CA THR A 231 -4.81 3.23 -13.88
C THR A 231 -5.68 2.42 -12.92
N ALA A 232 -5.26 1.19 -12.61
CA ALA A 232 -5.81 0.47 -11.48
C ALA A 232 -5.69 1.38 -10.25
N SER A 233 -6.75 1.45 -9.44
CA SER A 233 -6.93 2.17 -8.17
C SER A 233 -5.63 2.37 -7.35
N ALA A 234 -4.75 3.25 -7.80
CA ALA A 234 -3.66 3.78 -6.99
C ALA A 234 -4.29 4.70 -5.95
N ARG A 235 -3.68 4.82 -4.76
CA ARG A 235 -4.13 5.83 -3.81
C ARG A 235 -3.94 7.20 -4.47
N SER A 236 -5.04 7.88 -4.77
CA SER A 236 -5.02 9.22 -5.36
C SER A 236 -4.98 10.28 -4.27
N LEU A 237 -4.18 11.33 -4.46
CA LEU A 237 -4.24 12.53 -3.63
C LEU A 237 -5.56 13.29 -3.75
N ASP A 238 -6.40 12.99 -4.75
CA ASP A 238 -7.75 13.57 -4.84
C ASP A 238 -8.62 13.24 -3.64
N ASN A 239 -8.36 12.10 -2.98
CA ASN A 239 -9.13 11.62 -1.83
C ASN A 239 -8.35 11.68 -0.51
N THR A 240 -7.18 12.34 -0.51
CA THR A 240 -6.32 12.49 0.66
C THR A 240 -6.42 13.93 1.16
N ALA A 241 -6.90 14.12 2.39
CA ALA A 241 -7.01 15.41 3.03
C ALA A 241 -5.77 15.78 3.85
N SER A 242 -4.97 14.81 4.30
CA SER A 242 -3.80 15.05 5.14
C SER A 242 -2.80 13.91 5.10
N PHE A 243 -1.53 14.30 5.11
CA PHE A 243 -0.41 13.45 5.49
C PHE A 243 -0.09 13.62 6.98
N GLU A 244 0.82 12.80 7.51
CA GLU A 244 1.20 12.83 8.93
C GLU A 244 1.62 14.23 9.40
N ARG A 245 2.28 14.99 8.51
CA ARG A 245 2.85 16.30 8.81
C ARG A 245 1.95 17.48 8.46
N GLY A 246 0.70 17.25 8.04
CA GLY A 246 -0.22 18.33 7.67
C GLY A 246 -1.20 18.02 6.55
N GLN A 247 -1.95 19.04 6.15
CA GLN A 247 -3.01 18.92 5.16
C GLN A 247 -2.49 18.89 3.72
N VAL A 248 -3.19 18.14 2.89
CA VAL A 248 -3.02 18.09 1.44
C VAL A 248 -4.03 19.03 0.78
N TYR A 249 -3.57 19.81 -0.20
CA TYR A 249 -4.39 20.77 -0.93
C TYR A 249 -4.26 20.52 -2.42
N LYS A 250 -5.38 20.43 -3.12
CA LYS A 250 -5.38 20.49 -4.59
C LYS A 250 -5.27 21.96 -5.00
N LEU A 251 -4.21 22.30 -5.73
CA LEU A 251 -3.97 23.66 -6.21
C LEU A 251 -4.53 23.90 -7.61
N ASP A 252 -4.46 22.87 -8.46
CA ASP A 252 -4.97 22.87 -9.84
C ASP A 252 -5.23 21.41 -10.27
N ASP A 253 -5.73 21.18 -11.49
CA ASP A 253 -5.86 19.84 -12.04
C ASP A 253 -4.49 19.13 -12.06
N LYS A 254 -4.42 18.01 -11.32
CA LYS A 254 -3.22 17.20 -11.12
C LYS A 254 -2.03 17.95 -10.50
N VAL A 255 -2.28 19.03 -9.77
CA VAL A 255 -1.26 19.74 -8.98
C VAL A 255 -1.68 19.76 -7.51
N TYR A 256 -0.85 19.22 -6.64
CA TYR A 256 -1.14 19.10 -5.22
C TYR A 256 -0.05 19.74 -4.40
N PHE A 257 -0.45 20.37 -3.30
CA PHE A 257 0.43 20.88 -2.26
C PHE A 257 0.30 20.00 -1.03
N THR A 258 1.40 19.48 -0.51
CA THR A 258 1.42 18.61 0.67
C THR A 258 2.43 19.12 1.70
N PRO A 259 2.37 18.69 2.97
CA PRO A 259 3.57 18.69 3.78
C PRO A 259 4.60 17.69 3.21
N LEU A 260 5.83 17.70 3.73
CA LEU A 260 6.87 16.75 3.36
C LEU A 260 6.35 15.33 3.64
N PRO A 261 6.22 14.47 2.63
CA PRO A 261 5.70 13.12 2.83
C PRO A 261 6.67 12.25 3.66
N THR A 262 6.14 11.28 4.40
CA THR A 262 6.95 10.19 4.94
C THR A 262 7.36 9.24 3.83
N ASN A 263 8.29 8.32 4.13
CA ASN A 263 8.68 7.27 3.19
C ASN A 263 7.49 6.45 2.70
N GLU A 264 6.54 6.13 3.58
CA GLU A 264 5.35 5.35 3.23
C GLU A 264 4.40 6.15 2.33
N GLU A 265 4.21 7.44 2.63
CA GLU A 265 3.37 8.34 1.83
C GLU A 265 3.97 8.57 0.45
N TYR A 266 5.30 8.72 0.36
CA TYR A 266 6.03 8.78 -0.89
C TYR A 266 5.74 7.56 -1.77
N LEU A 267 5.86 6.35 -1.22
CA LEU A 267 5.60 5.13 -1.98
C LEU A 267 4.12 5.01 -2.38
N GLY A 268 3.22 5.24 -1.42
CA GLY A 268 1.79 4.99 -1.57
C GLY A 268 1.05 5.99 -2.46
N TYR A 269 1.44 7.26 -2.43
CA TYR A 269 0.74 8.34 -3.13
C TYR A 269 1.57 8.95 -4.25
N VAL A 270 2.87 9.13 -4.05
CA VAL A 270 3.72 9.87 -5.01
C VAL A 270 4.25 8.94 -6.09
N VAL A 271 4.87 7.84 -5.68
CA VAL A 271 5.39 6.81 -6.59
C VAL A 271 4.23 6.06 -7.21
N ALA A 272 3.33 5.45 -6.43
CA ALA A 272 2.21 4.72 -6.99
C ALA A 272 1.20 5.61 -7.73
N GLY A 273 1.04 6.89 -7.34
CA GLY A 273 0.15 7.84 -8.02
C GLY A 273 0.72 8.43 -9.32
N GLY A 274 1.97 8.10 -9.70
CA GLY A 274 2.50 8.46 -11.01
C GLY A 274 2.93 9.92 -11.18
N PHE A 275 3.27 10.62 -10.10
CA PHE A 275 3.75 12.01 -10.16
C PHE A 275 5.04 12.16 -10.98
N ARG A 276 5.06 13.12 -11.91
CA ARG A 276 6.18 13.33 -12.84
C ARG A 276 7.24 14.27 -12.30
N ASN A 277 6.86 15.24 -11.50
CA ASN A 277 7.75 16.25 -10.94
C ASN A 277 7.39 16.49 -9.47
N ILE A 278 8.43 16.65 -8.64
CA ILE A 278 8.30 17.03 -7.23
C ILE A 278 8.97 18.39 -7.05
N VAL A 279 8.31 19.30 -6.34
CA VAL A 279 8.80 20.64 -6.04
C VAL A 279 8.92 20.77 -4.54
N ALA A 280 10.14 20.91 -4.04
CA ALA A 280 10.43 21.07 -2.62
C ALA A 280 10.60 22.57 -2.31
N LEU A 281 9.70 23.11 -1.49
CA LEU A 281 9.76 24.45 -0.93
C LEU A 281 10.30 24.34 0.51
N THR A 282 11.62 24.33 0.65
CA THR A 282 12.27 24.13 1.95
C THR A 282 13.36 25.18 2.12
N ASP A 283 13.49 25.71 3.33
CA ASP A 283 14.63 26.54 3.69
C ASP A 283 15.86 25.64 3.86
N TYR A 284 16.82 25.77 2.95
CA TYR A 284 18.03 24.92 2.93
C TYR A 284 19.19 25.53 3.72
N ASP A 285 18.99 26.69 4.36
CA ASP A 285 20.00 27.29 5.23
C ASP A 285 20.06 26.58 6.61
N ASP A 286 19.11 25.66 6.87
CA ASP A 286 19.10 24.75 8.02
C ASP A 286 19.80 23.41 7.71
N ALA A 287 20.69 22.98 8.60
CA ALA A 287 21.46 21.74 8.47
C ALA A 287 20.56 20.48 8.46
N ASP A 288 19.47 20.49 9.23
CA ASP A 288 18.54 19.36 9.27
C ASP A 288 17.72 19.26 7.97
N ALA A 289 17.38 20.40 7.36
CA ALA A 289 16.75 20.46 6.06
C ALA A 289 17.66 19.97 4.92
N ALA A 290 18.98 20.23 5.03
CA ALA A 290 19.96 19.76 4.06
C ALA A 290 20.09 18.23 4.03
N GLN A 291 20.03 17.57 5.20
CA GLN A 291 20.05 16.11 5.26
C GLN A 291 18.75 15.51 4.70
N THR A 292 17.61 16.08 5.09
CA THR A 292 16.28 15.69 4.57
C THR A 292 16.22 15.73 3.04
N ARG A 293 16.80 16.78 2.44
CA ARG A 293 16.91 16.92 0.99
C ARG A 293 17.72 15.78 0.35
N LYS A 294 18.88 15.45 0.91
CA LYS A 294 19.72 14.37 0.37
C LYS A 294 18.99 13.03 0.39
N ASP A 295 18.26 12.76 1.47
CA ASP A 295 17.50 11.53 1.62
C ASP A 295 16.33 11.47 0.64
N GLU A 296 15.62 12.58 0.44
CA GLU A 296 14.56 12.75 -0.56
C GLU A 296 15.07 12.58 -2.00
N GLU A 297 16.14 13.30 -2.38
CA GLU A 297 16.77 13.19 -3.69
C GLU A 297 17.25 11.76 -3.96
N ARG A 298 17.84 11.10 -2.96
CA ARG A 298 18.26 9.69 -3.06
C ARG A 298 17.07 8.75 -3.26
N MET A 299 15.98 8.95 -2.53
CA MET A 299 14.79 8.13 -2.68
C MET A 299 14.13 8.36 -4.05
N LEU A 300 13.91 9.61 -4.46
CA LEU A 300 13.17 9.93 -5.68
C LEU A 300 14.00 9.70 -6.95
N SER A 301 15.33 9.83 -6.88
CA SER A 301 16.23 9.37 -7.96
C SER A 301 16.13 7.87 -8.18
N THR A 302 15.91 7.08 -7.12
CA THR A 302 15.58 5.65 -7.20
C THR A 302 14.28 5.41 -7.96
N TYR A 303 13.42 6.40 -8.23
CA TYR A 303 12.22 6.26 -9.06
C TYR A 303 12.26 7.11 -10.34
N LYS A 304 13.42 7.71 -10.65
CA LYS A 304 13.61 8.67 -11.74
C LYS A 304 12.59 9.81 -11.71
N ILE A 305 12.24 10.27 -10.51
CA ILE A 305 11.34 11.40 -10.33
C ILE A 305 12.21 12.63 -10.06
N PRO A 306 12.23 13.62 -10.96
CA PRO A 306 12.97 14.85 -10.74
C PRO A 306 12.41 15.63 -9.55
N VAL A 307 13.33 16.11 -8.71
CA VAL A 307 13.06 16.99 -7.57
C VAL A 307 13.60 18.38 -7.89
N HIS A 308 12.74 19.39 -7.77
CA HIS A 308 13.06 20.79 -8.00
C HIS A 308 12.99 21.53 -6.67
N SER A 309 14.17 21.85 -6.13
CA SER A 309 14.31 22.50 -4.83
C SER A 309 14.35 24.01 -4.97
N PHE A 310 13.47 24.72 -4.25
CA PHE A 310 13.47 26.17 -4.14
C PHE A 310 13.58 26.58 -2.68
N ASN A 311 14.59 27.41 -2.36
CA ASN A 311 14.68 28.02 -1.04
C ASN A 311 13.54 29.05 -0.90
N VAL A 312 12.60 28.73 -0.01
CA VAL A 312 11.48 29.59 0.38
C VAL A 312 11.37 29.54 1.89
N ASN A 313 11.64 30.69 2.53
CA ASN A 313 11.50 30.89 3.96
C ASN A 313 10.45 31.96 4.26
N ALA A 314 10.18 32.20 5.54
CA ALA A 314 9.18 33.18 5.98
C ALA A 314 9.46 34.61 5.46
N SER A 315 10.73 34.93 5.15
CA SER A 315 11.17 36.23 4.63
C SER A 315 11.10 36.33 3.10
N ALA A 316 10.69 35.28 2.39
CA ALA A 316 10.63 35.29 0.94
C ALA A 316 9.61 36.33 0.41
N SER A 317 10.05 37.16 -0.54
CA SER A 317 9.20 38.18 -1.16
C SER A 317 8.15 37.57 -2.09
N ASP A 318 7.02 38.25 -2.24
CA ASP A 318 5.92 37.83 -3.12
C ASP A 318 6.40 37.67 -4.57
N ASN A 319 7.27 38.57 -5.02
CA ASN A 319 7.87 38.50 -6.35
C ASN A 319 8.69 37.23 -6.54
N ARG A 320 9.47 36.83 -5.52
CA ARG A 320 10.23 35.58 -5.58
C ARG A 320 9.31 34.37 -5.65
N ILE A 321 8.26 34.34 -4.84
CA ILE A 321 7.28 33.25 -4.84
C ILE A 321 6.56 33.16 -6.20
N ARG A 322 6.16 34.29 -6.79
CA ARG A 322 5.54 34.33 -8.14
C ARG A 322 6.47 33.79 -9.23
N GLN A 323 7.75 34.13 -9.21
CA GLN A 323 8.74 33.56 -10.14
C GLN A 323 8.86 32.04 -10.03
N ILE A 324 8.79 31.50 -8.80
CA ILE A 324 8.79 30.05 -8.57
C ILE A 324 7.51 29.46 -9.14
N ILE A 325 6.34 30.05 -8.85
CA ILE A 325 5.05 29.60 -9.38
C ILE A 325 5.05 29.57 -10.91
N ASP A 326 5.57 30.60 -11.57
CA ASP A 326 5.66 30.67 -13.04
C ASP A 326 6.57 29.57 -13.62
N SER A 327 7.61 29.18 -12.88
CA SER A 327 8.48 28.06 -13.25
C SER A 327 7.77 26.72 -13.06
N VAL A 328 7.07 26.57 -11.95
CA VAL A 328 6.32 25.37 -11.58
C VAL A 328 5.16 25.10 -12.55
N LYS A 329 4.43 26.14 -12.98
CA LYS A 329 3.32 26.03 -13.95
C LYS A 329 3.73 25.49 -15.32
N LYS A 330 5.04 25.55 -15.66
CA LYS A 330 5.59 25.02 -16.92
C LYS A 330 6.00 23.55 -16.85
N MET A 331 6.00 22.95 -15.66
CA MET A 331 6.42 21.56 -15.46
C MET A 331 5.33 20.56 -15.91
N GLU A 332 5.76 19.36 -16.29
CA GLU A 332 4.82 18.30 -16.64
C GLU A 332 4.01 17.82 -15.43
N ARG A 333 2.70 17.67 -15.63
CA ARG A 333 1.75 17.13 -14.63
C ARG A 333 1.65 15.59 -14.74
N PRO A 334 1.32 14.85 -13.67
CA PRO A 334 0.96 15.32 -12.33
C PRO A 334 2.16 15.83 -11.53
N LEU A 335 1.94 16.89 -10.75
CA LEU A 335 2.96 17.63 -10.02
C LEU A 335 2.65 17.63 -8.52
N LEU A 336 3.65 17.32 -7.70
CA LEU A 336 3.57 17.45 -6.25
C LEU A 336 4.44 18.62 -5.81
N ILE A 337 3.89 19.51 -5.02
CA ILE A 337 4.61 20.60 -4.35
C ILE A 337 4.55 20.30 -2.86
N HIS A 338 5.67 20.40 -2.14
CA HIS A 338 5.65 20.24 -0.70
C HIS A 338 6.53 21.24 0.03
N SER A 339 6.15 21.54 1.27
CA SER A 339 6.96 22.22 2.26
C SER A 339 7.11 21.32 3.49
N PHE A 340 8.03 21.59 4.42
CA PHE A 340 8.22 20.72 5.58
C PHE A 340 6.91 20.45 6.34
N ARG A 341 6.13 21.50 6.60
CA ARG A 341 4.73 21.41 7.02
C ARG A 341 3.85 22.31 6.17
N SER A 342 2.59 21.92 6.03
CA SER A 342 1.61 22.66 5.22
C SER A 342 1.06 23.92 5.91
N ASP A 343 1.28 24.10 7.21
CA ASP A 343 0.74 25.20 8.00
C ASP A 343 1.73 26.35 8.23
N LEU A 344 2.96 26.22 7.73
CA LEU A 344 3.98 27.26 7.79
C LEU A 344 3.56 28.54 7.06
N PRO A 345 3.96 29.74 7.52
CA PRO A 345 3.61 31.02 6.89
C PRO A 345 3.93 31.07 5.40
N GLU A 346 5.12 30.63 5.01
CA GLU A 346 5.60 30.58 3.64
C GLU A 346 4.82 29.59 2.78
N ALA A 347 4.39 28.45 3.36
CA ALA A 347 3.55 27.47 2.69
C ALA A 347 2.16 28.04 2.40
N LYS A 348 1.56 28.71 3.39
CA LYS A 348 0.26 29.40 3.21
C LYS A 348 0.36 30.48 2.15
N LYS A 349 1.38 31.32 2.23
CA LYS A 349 1.65 32.40 1.28
C LYS A 349 1.84 31.87 -0.14
N PHE A 350 2.59 30.78 -0.32
CA PHE A 350 2.74 30.13 -1.62
C PHE A 350 1.39 29.69 -2.20
N ARG A 351 0.55 29.01 -1.39
CA ARG A 351 -0.77 28.54 -1.85
C ARG A 351 -1.70 29.68 -2.21
N GLU A 352 -1.68 30.78 -1.45
CA GLU A 352 -2.50 31.96 -1.72
C GLU A 352 -2.09 32.63 -3.04
N LEU A 353 -0.79 32.73 -3.32
CA LEU A 353 -0.28 33.31 -4.56
C LEU A 353 -0.38 32.37 -5.77
N TYR A 354 -0.53 31.06 -5.56
CA TYR A 354 -0.64 30.08 -6.65
C TYR A 354 -2.03 30.11 -7.32
N ARG A 355 -3.08 30.33 -6.51
CA ARG A 355 -4.46 30.54 -6.95
C ARG A 355 -4.56 31.78 -7.83
#